data_AF-C5P1Y6-F1
#
_entry.id   AF-C5P1Y6-F1
#
_cell.length_a   1.000
_cell.length_b   1.000
_cell.length_c   1.000
_cell.angle_alpha   90.00
_cell.angle_beta   90.00
_cell.angle_gamma   90.00
#
_symmetry.space_group_name_H-M   'P 1'
#
loop_
_entity.id
_entity.type
_entity.pdbx_description
1 polymer ?
#
loop_
_entity_poly.entity_id
_entity_poly.type
_entity_poly.pdbx_seq_one_letter_code
_entity_poly.pdbx_strand_id
1 'polypeptide(L)'
;MVRSRPTRLAHIAPIGVDRMGDIADLSGKDFLRLENLDVDIPPDPEAIACTKSSADQDQNNSYLPFIGQRHLREIAARHVSSISGVQYSGEENCIISSGGLSGILNVLLATVEVGDEVIVTDPTYAGLINRVRLADWDLISKLCVEADLLLILDTAMERLLFDKRPLIHPAGLPGMANRTIIVGAASKELRMIGWRAGWIVAPKEYIPDLIAVSLANVVVPVGIA
;
A
#
# COMPACT_ATOMS: atom_id res chain seq x y z
N MET A 1 6.61 -36.20 -15.52
CA MET A 1 5.31 -35.73 -15.01
C MET A 1 4.95 -34.44 -15.75
N VAL A 2 3.81 -34.38 -16.43
CA VAL A 2 3.38 -33.17 -17.14
C VAL A 2 2.76 -32.22 -16.10
N ARG A 3 3.38 -31.05 -15.91
CA ARG A 3 2.90 -30.03 -14.97
C ARG A 3 1.75 -29.25 -15.60
N SER A 4 0.59 -29.21 -14.94
CA SER A 4 -0.51 -28.29 -15.26
C SER A 4 -0.40 -27.00 -14.45
N ARG A 5 -0.81 -25.87 -15.04
CA ARG A 5 -0.86 -24.57 -14.34
C ARG A 5 -2.02 -24.60 -13.33
N PRO A 6 -1.83 -24.12 -12.09
CA PRO A 6 -2.94 -23.98 -11.15
C PRO A 6 -4.04 -23.07 -11.69
N THR A 7 -5.31 -23.48 -11.56
CA THR A 7 -6.47 -22.76 -12.10
C THR A 7 -6.57 -21.32 -11.58
N ARG A 8 -6.20 -21.07 -10.31
CA ARG A 8 -6.15 -19.72 -9.72
C ARG A 8 -5.23 -18.73 -10.44
N LEU A 9 -4.30 -19.23 -11.25
CA LEU A 9 -3.36 -18.41 -12.03
C LEU A 9 -3.80 -18.25 -13.50
N ALA A 10 -4.94 -18.80 -13.91
CA ALA A 10 -5.37 -18.83 -15.31
C ALA A 10 -5.78 -17.44 -15.84
N HIS A 11 -6.31 -16.59 -14.97
CA HIS A 11 -6.85 -15.26 -15.34
C HIS A 11 -5.89 -14.10 -15.03
N ILE A 12 -4.69 -14.38 -14.51
CA ILE A 12 -3.69 -13.34 -14.25
C ILE A 12 -3.10 -12.88 -15.57
N ALA A 13 -3.41 -11.65 -15.96
CA ALA A 13 -2.88 -11.00 -17.15
C ALA A 13 -1.54 -10.30 -16.86
N PRO A 14 -0.64 -10.17 -17.86
CA PRO A 14 0.54 -9.31 -17.75
C PRO A 14 0.17 -7.84 -17.55
N ILE A 15 1.09 -7.07 -16.95
CA ILE A 15 0.92 -5.63 -16.75
C ILE A 15 1.38 -4.88 -18.01
N GLY A 16 0.56 -3.98 -18.53
CA GLY A 16 0.84 -3.26 -19.79
C GLY A 16 2.12 -2.41 -19.76
N VAL A 17 2.46 -1.85 -18.61
CA VAL A 17 3.69 -1.06 -18.40
C VAL A 17 4.94 -1.91 -18.63
N ASP A 18 4.96 -3.16 -18.16
CA ASP A 18 6.07 -4.10 -18.31
C ASP A 18 6.33 -4.39 -19.80
N ARG A 19 5.24 -4.68 -20.53
CA ARG A 19 5.28 -4.86 -22.00
C ARG A 19 5.84 -3.63 -22.72
N MET A 20 5.44 -2.43 -22.32
CA MET A 20 5.96 -1.20 -22.93
C MET A 20 7.45 -1.00 -22.63
N GLY A 21 7.89 -1.38 -21.44
CA GLY A 21 9.30 -1.38 -21.08
C GLY A 21 10.13 -2.35 -21.91
N ASP A 22 9.65 -3.59 -22.08
CA ASP A 22 10.28 -4.59 -22.94
C ASP A 22 10.43 -4.10 -24.38
N ILE A 23 9.39 -3.45 -24.93
CA ILE A 23 9.42 -2.89 -26.28
C ILE A 23 10.51 -1.81 -26.40
N ALA A 24 10.63 -0.95 -25.39
CA ALA A 24 11.65 0.10 -25.36
C ALA A 24 13.06 -0.50 -25.27
N ASP A 25 13.28 -1.43 -24.35
CA ASP A 25 14.59 -2.05 -24.10
C ASP A 25 15.07 -2.85 -25.32
N LEU A 26 14.18 -3.62 -25.95
CA LEU A 26 14.49 -4.42 -27.14
C LEU A 26 14.73 -3.57 -28.40
N SER A 27 14.34 -2.29 -28.40
CA SER A 27 14.51 -1.42 -29.57
C SER A 27 15.95 -1.01 -29.83
N GLY A 28 16.83 -1.09 -28.82
CA GLY A 28 18.19 -0.56 -28.86
C GLY A 28 18.28 0.96 -28.99
N LYS A 29 17.16 1.69 -28.84
CA LYS A 29 17.09 3.15 -28.89
C LYS A 29 17.02 3.72 -27.48
N ASP A 30 17.63 4.89 -27.32
CA ASP A 30 17.48 5.69 -26.12
C ASP A 30 16.15 6.46 -26.17
N PHE A 31 15.21 6.09 -25.30
CA PHE A 31 13.89 6.68 -25.22
C PHE A 31 13.72 7.46 -23.91
N LEU A 32 13.05 8.61 -23.98
CA LEU A 32 12.47 9.21 -22.77
C LEU A 32 11.31 8.32 -22.29
N ARG A 33 11.56 7.60 -21.20
CA ARG A 33 10.61 6.66 -20.59
C ARG A 33 9.60 7.44 -19.73
N LEU A 34 8.31 7.31 -20.04
CA LEU A 34 7.21 7.99 -19.34
C LEU A 34 6.13 7.01 -18.85
N GLU A 35 6.29 5.72 -19.13
CA GLU A 35 5.28 4.69 -18.87
C GLU A 35 5.37 4.11 -17.45
N ASN A 36 6.55 4.10 -16.83
CA ASN A 36 6.82 3.31 -15.62
C ASN A 36 6.64 4.07 -14.30
N LEU A 37 6.12 5.31 -14.33
CA LEU A 37 5.89 6.17 -13.15
C LEU A 37 7.14 6.31 -12.25
N ASP A 38 8.33 6.16 -12.86
CA ASP A 38 9.60 6.46 -12.21
C ASP A 38 9.76 7.97 -12.08
N VAL A 39 10.59 8.36 -11.12
CA VAL A 39 10.90 9.75 -10.82
C VAL A 39 12.39 9.98 -11.05
N ASP A 40 12.72 11.01 -11.83
CA ASP A 40 14.10 11.44 -12.12
C ASP A 40 14.70 12.30 -10.98
N ILE A 41 13.88 12.62 -9.98
CA ILE A 41 14.28 13.29 -8.74
C ILE A 41 14.75 12.23 -7.73
N PRO A 42 15.97 12.36 -7.17
CA PRO A 42 16.47 11.39 -6.20
C PRO A 42 15.64 11.36 -4.90
N PRO A 43 15.71 10.25 -4.13
CA PRO A 43 15.19 10.20 -2.77
C PRO A 43 15.80 11.30 -1.89
N ASP A 44 15.14 11.58 -0.77
CA ASP A 44 15.69 12.50 0.23
C ASP A 44 17.10 12.05 0.69
N PRO A 45 18.11 12.94 0.72
CA PRO A 45 19.44 12.61 1.20
C PRO A 45 19.47 12.01 2.61
N GLU A 46 18.55 12.42 3.49
CA GLU A 46 18.43 11.86 4.85
C GLU A 46 17.98 10.39 4.79
N ALA A 47 16.98 10.06 3.97
CA ALA A 47 16.53 8.69 3.78
C ALA A 47 17.66 7.79 3.25
N ILE A 48 18.49 8.32 2.32
CA ILE A 48 19.67 7.61 1.81
C ILE A 48 20.70 7.38 2.92
N ALA A 49 21.00 8.40 3.72
CA ALA A 49 21.96 8.32 4.82
C ALA A 49 21.50 7.33 5.90
N CYS A 50 20.24 7.39 6.31
CA CYS A 50 19.64 6.47 7.27
C CYS A 50 19.69 5.02 6.78
N THR A 51 19.36 4.79 5.50
CA THR A 51 19.43 3.44 4.89
C THR A 51 20.85 2.88 4.89
N LYS A 52 21.85 3.73 4.59
CA LYS A 52 23.26 3.29 4.63
C LYS A 52 23.68 2.95 6.05
N SER A 53 23.34 3.81 7.01
CA SER A 53 23.66 3.59 8.43
C SER A 53 22.95 2.37 9.01
N SER A 54 21.72 2.10 8.59
CA SER A 54 20.95 0.97 9.11
C SER A 54 21.55 -0.38 8.70
N ALA A 55 22.15 -0.47 7.51
CA ALA A 55 22.82 -1.68 7.03
C ALA A 55 23.96 -2.15 7.95
N ASP A 56 24.67 -1.23 8.61
CA ASP A 56 25.77 -1.55 9.54
C ASP A 56 25.28 -1.88 10.97
N GLN A 57 23.98 -1.72 11.25
CA GLN A 57 23.42 -1.94 12.58
C GLN A 57 22.77 -3.33 12.69
N ASP A 58 23.29 -4.17 13.60
CA ASP A 58 22.78 -5.52 13.84
C ASP A 58 21.26 -5.57 14.10
N GLN A 59 20.74 -4.62 14.88
CA GLN A 59 19.31 -4.50 15.18
C GLN A 59 18.40 -4.33 13.94
N ASN A 60 18.95 -3.80 12.84
CA ASN A 60 18.23 -3.58 11.58
C ASN A 60 18.43 -4.74 10.58
N ASN A 61 19.24 -5.73 10.94
CA ASN A 61 19.55 -6.92 10.15
C ASN A 61 18.96 -8.19 10.80
N SER A 62 17.77 -8.07 11.40
CA SER A 62 17.05 -9.17 12.04
C SER A 62 15.79 -9.54 11.27
N TYR A 63 15.47 -10.83 11.16
CA TYR A 63 14.19 -11.28 10.61
C TYR A 63 12.98 -10.92 11.48
N LEU A 64 13.21 -10.58 12.75
CA LEU A 64 12.15 -10.30 13.70
C LEU A 64 11.96 -8.80 13.93
N PRO A 65 10.72 -8.37 14.20
CA PRO A 65 9.49 -9.18 14.20
C PRO A 65 8.90 -9.36 12.79
N PHE A 66 8.21 -10.48 12.55
CA PHE A 66 7.57 -10.79 11.24
C PHE A 66 6.40 -9.89 10.83
N ILE A 67 6.09 -8.87 11.64
CA ILE A 67 5.08 -7.84 11.37
C ILE A 67 5.71 -6.46 11.17
N GLY A 68 7.04 -6.38 11.23
CA GLY A 68 7.82 -5.15 11.11
C GLY A 68 8.18 -4.51 12.44
N GLN A 69 9.32 -3.83 12.45
CA GLN A 69 9.86 -3.21 13.65
C GLN A 69 8.82 -2.32 14.34
N ARG A 70 8.80 -2.35 15.68
CA ARG A 70 7.86 -1.58 16.50
C ARG A 70 7.86 -0.09 16.12
N HIS A 71 9.05 0.51 16.02
CA HIS A 71 9.19 1.93 15.70
C HIS A 71 8.57 2.28 14.33
N LEU A 72 8.79 1.45 13.32
CA LEU A 72 8.25 1.67 11.98
C LEU A 72 6.72 1.58 11.97
N ARG A 73 6.15 0.60 12.70
CA ARG A 73 4.70 0.48 12.89
C ARG A 73 4.11 1.68 13.62
N GLU A 74 4.79 2.17 14.67
CA GLU A 74 4.36 3.35 15.40
C GLU A 74 4.38 4.62 14.52
N ILE A 75 5.41 4.79 13.70
CA ILE A 75 5.48 5.91 12.75
C ILE A 75 4.37 5.81 11.71
N ALA A 76 4.15 4.64 11.12
CA ALA A 76 3.09 4.43 10.13
C ALA A 76 1.70 4.68 10.73
N ALA A 77 1.41 4.13 11.91
CA ALA A 77 0.15 4.37 12.61
C ALA A 77 -0.04 5.84 12.98
N ARG A 78 1.01 6.52 13.45
CA ARG A 78 0.98 7.97 13.76
C ARG A 78 0.74 8.79 12.50
N HIS A 79 1.38 8.43 11.39
CA HIS A 79 1.20 9.08 10.11
C HIS A 79 -0.27 8.99 9.67
N VAL A 80 -0.84 7.79 9.62
CA VAL A 80 -2.26 7.59 9.26
C VAL A 80 -3.18 8.30 10.26
N SER A 81 -2.86 8.28 11.56
CA SER A 81 -3.64 9.00 12.57
C SER A 81 -3.66 10.51 12.32
N SER A 82 -2.52 11.09 11.93
CA SER A 82 -2.40 12.54 11.69
C SER A 82 -3.23 13.03 10.51
N ILE A 83 -3.37 12.19 9.47
CA ILE A 83 -4.09 12.55 8.24
C ILE A 83 -5.57 12.14 8.27
N SER A 84 -5.92 11.11 9.04
CA SER A 84 -7.30 10.63 9.15
C SER A 84 -8.08 11.24 10.31
N GLY A 85 -7.39 11.74 11.34
CA GLY A 85 -8.01 12.16 12.60
C GLY A 85 -8.46 11.00 13.49
N VAL A 86 -8.27 9.75 13.07
CA VAL A 86 -8.57 8.54 13.85
C VAL A 86 -7.32 8.11 14.62
N GLN A 87 -7.47 7.67 15.86
CA GLN A 87 -6.33 7.22 16.67
C GLN A 87 -5.98 5.77 16.35
N TYR A 88 -4.78 5.54 15.82
CA TYR A 88 -4.21 4.22 15.59
C TYR A 88 -2.88 4.07 16.35
N SER A 89 -2.59 2.86 16.81
CA SER A 89 -1.30 2.52 17.41
C SER A 89 -0.52 1.53 16.55
N GLY A 90 0.81 1.57 16.64
CA GLY A 90 1.66 0.58 15.98
C GLY A 90 1.37 -0.85 16.48
N GLU A 91 0.99 -0.99 17.74
CA GLU A 91 0.72 -2.26 18.42
C GLU A 91 -0.59 -2.90 18.01
N GLU A 92 -1.68 -2.14 18.00
CA GLU A 92 -3.04 -2.67 17.82
C GLU A 92 -3.59 -2.51 16.40
N ASN A 93 -2.93 -1.74 15.53
CA ASN A 93 -3.51 -1.37 14.24
C ASN A 93 -2.56 -1.50 13.05
N CYS A 94 -1.27 -1.77 13.23
CA CYS A 94 -0.31 -1.64 12.14
C CYS A 94 0.52 -2.90 11.93
N ILE A 95 0.73 -3.25 10.65
CA ILE A 95 1.79 -4.16 10.21
C ILE A 95 2.57 -3.53 9.05
N ILE A 96 3.80 -3.96 8.84
CA ILE A 96 4.65 -3.51 7.73
C ILE A 96 4.59 -4.52 6.60
N SER A 97 4.58 -4.04 5.36
CA SER A 97 4.55 -4.85 4.14
C SER A 97 5.71 -4.52 3.21
N SER A 98 6.00 -5.44 2.27
CA SER A 98 6.97 -5.20 1.19
C SER A 98 6.40 -4.31 0.08
N GLY A 99 6.11 -3.06 0.45
CA GLY A 99 5.45 -2.07 -0.39
C GLY A 99 3.92 -2.20 -0.40
N GLY A 100 3.27 -1.22 -1.03
CA GLY A 100 1.81 -1.09 -1.02
C GLY A 100 1.08 -2.26 -1.69
N LEU A 101 1.54 -2.71 -2.87
CA LEU A 101 0.85 -3.80 -3.59
C LEU A 101 0.93 -5.16 -2.88
N SER A 102 2.05 -5.46 -2.21
CA SER A 102 2.10 -6.63 -1.32
C SER A 102 1.15 -6.44 -0.14
N GLY A 103 1.01 -5.21 0.35
CA GLY A 103 0.03 -4.88 1.38
C GLY A 103 -1.41 -5.14 0.92
N ILE A 104 -1.79 -4.69 -0.28
CA ILE A 104 -3.10 -4.95 -0.88
C ILE A 104 -3.36 -6.45 -1.00
N LEU A 105 -2.38 -7.22 -1.50
CA LEU A 105 -2.50 -8.67 -1.57
C LEU A 105 -2.70 -9.30 -0.19
N ASN A 106 -1.96 -8.83 0.83
CA ASN A 106 -2.11 -9.34 2.19
C ASN A 106 -3.51 -9.06 2.75
N VAL A 107 -4.05 -7.87 2.50
CA VAL A 107 -5.41 -7.51 2.92
C VAL A 107 -6.44 -8.38 2.21
N LEU A 108 -6.34 -8.54 0.89
CA LEU A 108 -7.26 -9.39 0.13
C LEU A 108 -7.26 -10.84 0.65
N LEU A 109 -6.08 -11.40 0.94
CA LEU A 109 -5.97 -12.74 1.52
C LEU A 109 -6.52 -12.85 2.94
N ALA A 110 -6.53 -11.75 3.70
CA ALA A 110 -7.03 -11.71 5.07
C ALA A 110 -8.54 -11.45 5.16
N THR A 111 -9.16 -10.88 4.12
CA THR A 111 -10.54 -10.36 4.21
C THR A 111 -11.49 -10.83 3.13
N VAL A 112 -11.04 -11.58 2.11
CA VAL A 112 -11.88 -11.99 0.97
C VAL A 112 -11.89 -13.50 0.85
N GLU A 113 -13.09 -14.09 0.82
CA GLU A 113 -13.32 -15.51 0.61
C GLU A 113 -13.74 -15.82 -0.83
N VAL A 114 -13.67 -17.11 -1.19
CA VAL A 114 -14.19 -17.57 -2.48
C VAL A 114 -15.71 -17.41 -2.51
N GLY A 115 -16.18 -16.56 -3.42
CA GLY A 115 -17.60 -16.24 -3.59
C GLY A 115 -17.94 -14.80 -3.19
N ASP A 116 -17.05 -14.11 -2.50
CA ASP A 116 -17.22 -12.69 -2.19
C ASP A 116 -17.09 -11.82 -3.44
N GLU A 117 -17.87 -10.74 -3.47
CA GLU A 117 -17.79 -9.73 -4.52
C GLU A 117 -16.87 -8.59 -4.09
N VAL A 118 -15.92 -8.22 -4.96
CA VAL A 118 -15.02 -7.08 -4.74
C VAL A 118 -15.36 -5.98 -5.74
N ILE A 119 -15.81 -4.84 -5.25
CA ILE A 119 -16.08 -3.66 -6.08
C ILE A 119 -14.77 -2.91 -6.31
N VAL A 120 -14.47 -2.66 -7.59
CA VAL A 120 -13.28 -1.93 -8.00
C VAL A 120 -13.67 -0.75 -8.90
N THR A 121 -13.10 0.42 -8.66
CA THR A 121 -13.36 1.61 -9.48
C THR A 121 -12.74 1.49 -10.86
N ASP A 122 -13.45 1.82 -11.93
CA ASP A 122 -12.92 1.89 -13.30
C ASP A 122 -12.78 3.37 -13.74
N PRO A 123 -11.58 3.85 -14.14
CA PRO A 123 -10.31 3.11 -14.28
C PRO A 123 -9.69 2.70 -12.94
N THR A 124 -9.34 1.42 -12.84
CA THR A 124 -8.53 0.91 -11.73
C THR A 124 -7.05 1.17 -12.03
N TYR A 125 -6.60 2.36 -11.67
CA TYR A 125 -5.22 2.85 -11.71
C TYR A 125 -4.54 2.95 -13.10
N ALA A 126 -4.87 4.04 -13.79
CA ALA A 126 -3.91 4.96 -14.41
C ALA A 126 -4.44 6.39 -14.13
N GLY A 127 -4.19 6.85 -12.90
CA GLY A 127 -4.77 8.07 -12.28
C GLY A 127 -6.15 7.77 -11.67
N LEU A 128 -6.33 7.63 -10.36
CA LEU A 128 -6.59 8.73 -9.41
C LEU A 128 -7.66 9.78 -9.84
N ILE A 129 -8.38 9.57 -10.95
CA ILE A 129 -9.28 10.54 -11.58
C ILE A 129 -10.53 10.86 -10.74
N ASN A 130 -10.83 10.10 -9.68
CA ASN A 130 -11.99 10.34 -8.81
C ASN A 130 -11.65 10.65 -7.34
N ARG A 131 -10.49 11.26 -7.02
CA ARG A 131 -10.09 11.41 -5.61
C ARG A 131 -10.31 12.75 -4.91
N VAL A 132 -10.96 13.76 -5.50
CA VAL A 132 -10.95 15.07 -4.81
C VAL A 132 -12.22 15.88 -4.94
N ARG A 133 -13.38 15.24 -4.73
CA ARG A 133 -14.56 15.99 -4.30
C ARG A 133 -15.07 15.38 -3.01
N LEU A 134 -15.41 16.26 -2.07
CA LEU A 134 -16.10 15.87 -0.84
C LEU A 134 -17.35 15.03 -1.15
N ALA A 135 -18.08 15.39 -2.22
CA ALA A 135 -19.25 14.67 -2.70
C ALA A 135 -19.00 13.20 -3.09
N ASP A 136 -17.81 12.87 -3.62
CA ASP A 136 -17.48 11.50 -4.00
C ASP A 136 -17.25 10.64 -2.76
N TRP A 137 -16.52 11.18 -1.78
CA TRP A 137 -16.27 10.49 -0.52
C TRP A 137 -17.53 10.33 0.33
N ASP A 138 -18.40 11.34 0.38
CA ASP A 138 -19.69 11.22 1.07
C ASP A 138 -20.54 10.09 0.49
N LEU A 139 -20.58 9.96 -0.85
CA LEU A 139 -21.29 8.87 -1.52
C LEU A 139 -20.68 7.50 -1.22
N ILE A 140 -19.35 7.37 -1.35
CA ILE A 140 -18.64 6.11 -1.08
C ILE A 140 -18.83 5.70 0.38
N SER A 141 -18.66 6.63 1.33
CA SER A 141 -18.83 6.34 2.75
C SER A 141 -20.26 5.95 3.09
N LYS A 142 -21.25 6.65 2.52
CA LYS A 142 -22.65 6.28 2.67
C LYS A 142 -22.93 4.87 2.16
N LEU A 143 -22.44 4.53 0.97
CA LEU A 143 -22.58 3.19 0.40
C LEU A 143 -21.91 2.13 1.28
N CYS A 144 -20.68 2.38 1.74
CA CYS A 144 -19.98 1.46 2.63
C CYS A 144 -20.72 1.23 3.95
N VAL A 145 -21.36 2.26 4.49
CA VAL A 145 -22.13 2.13 5.74
C VAL A 145 -23.46 1.43 5.49
N GLU A 146 -24.22 1.83 4.47
CA GLU A 146 -25.56 1.29 4.17
C GLU A 146 -25.53 -0.18 3.74
N ALA A 147 -24.48 -0.59 3.01
CA ALA A 147 -24.32 -1.95 2.51
C ALA A 147 -23.32 -2.78 3.34
N ASP A 148 -22.88 -2.27 4.49
CA ASP A 148 -21.90 -2.90 5.39
C ASP A 148 -20.61 -3.36 4.69
N LEU A 149 -20.05 -2.53 3.82
CA LEU A 149 -18.86 -2.85 3.04
C LEU A 149 -17.58 -2.44 3.77
N LEU A 150 -16.54 -3.28 3.61
CA LEU A 150 -15.16 -2.97 3.94
C LEU A 150 -14.52 -2.12 2.83
N LEU A 151 -13.88 -1.01 3.21
CA LEU A 151 -13.08 -0.19 2.30
C LEU A 151 -11.59 -0.56 2.42
N ILE A 152 -11.01 -1.11 1.36
CA ILE A 152 -9.55 -1.24 1.22
C ILE A 152 -9.04 -0.01 0.48
N LEU A 153 -8.31 0.86 1.18
CA LEU A 153 -7.83 2.14 0.67
C LEU A 153 -6.33 2.06 0.34
N ASP A 154 -5.99 2.03 -0.94
CA ASP A 154 -4.61 2.27 -1.39
C ASP A 154 -4.27 3.76 -1.25
N THR A 155 -3.31 4.10 -0.41
CA THR A 155 -2.90 5.47 -0.14
C THR A 155 -1.52 5.84 -0.65
N ALA A 156 -0.95 5.09 -1.60
CA ALA A 156 0.40 5.32 -2.12
C ALA A 156 0.67 6.77 -2.61
N MET A 157 -0.35 7.57 -2.93
CA MET A 157 -0.25 8.95 -3.41
C MET A 157 -1.21 9.92 -2.70
N GLU A 158 -1.72 9.59 -1.51
CA GLU A 158 -2.79 10.35 -0.86
C GLU A 158 -2.46 11.83 -0.58
N ARG A 159 -1.18 12.15 -0.35
CA ARG A 159 -0.70 13.52 -0.10
C ARG A 159 -0.18 14.25 -1.34
N LEU A 160 -0.17 13.60 -2.51
CA LEU A 160 0.18 14.25 -3.78
C LEU A 160 -1.01 15.07 -4.30
N LEU A 161 -1.24 16.21 -3.66
CA LEU A 161 -2.36 17.11 -3.94
C LEU A 161 -1.90 18.35 -4.73
N PHE A 162 -2.76 18.80 -5.64
CA PHE A 162 -2.56 20.00 -6.44
C PHE A 162 -3.62 21.05 -6.09
N ASP A 163 -3.44 22.29 -6.57
CA ASP A 163 -4.41 23.38 -6.43
C ASP A 163 -4.81 23.73 -4.98
N LYS A 164 -3.93 23.46 -4.00
CA LYS A 164 -4.19 23.68 -2.56
C LYS A 164 -5.42 22.94 -2.03
N ARG A 165 -5.82 21.82 -2.67
CA ARG A 165 -6.95 21.01 -2.20
C ARG A 165 -6.62 20.40 -0.83
N PRO A 166 -7.59 20.34 0.09
CA PRO A 166 -7.39 19.68 1.36
C PRO A 166 -7.28 18.17 1.17
N LEU A 167 -6.51 17.53 2.05
CA LEU A 167 -6.52 16.07 2.19
C LEU A 167 -7.84 15.65 2.84
N ILE A 168 -8.55 14.73 2.19
CA ILE A 168 -9.75 14.09 2.73
C ILE A 168 -9.43 12.61 2.86
N HIS A 169 -9.47 12.10 4.09
CA HIS A 169 -9.18 10.71 4.38
C HIS A 169 -10.46 10.01 4.85
N PRO A 170 -10.96 8.99 4.12
CA PRO A 170 -12.30 8.43 4.37
C PRO A 170 -12.45 7.78 5.73
N ALA A 171 -11.38 7.25 6.34
CA ALA A 171 -11.45 6.71 7.70
C ALA A 171 -11.93 7.73 8.75
N GLY A 172 -11.72 9.04 8.51
CA GLY A 172 -12.19 10.11 9.40
C GLY A 172 -13.67 10.49 9.20
N LEU A 173 -14.33 9.92 8.19
CA LEU A 173 -15.75 10.19 7.92
C LEU A 173 -16.65 9.35 8.84
N PRO A 174 -17.88 9.83 9.13
CA PRO A 174 -18.81 9.12 10.02
C PRO A 174 -19.02 7.66 9.61
N GLY A 175 -18.83 6.74 10.55
CA GLY A 175 -19.04 5.30 10.34
C GLY A 175 -17.92 4.55 9.62
N MET A 176 -16.85 5.24 9.18
CA MET A 176 -15.80 4.64 8.34
C MET A 176 -14.59 4.10 9.11
N ALA A 177 -14.30 4.62 10.31
CA ALA A 177 -13.08 4.30 11.06
C ALA A 177 -12.89 2.79 11.31
N ASN A 178 -13.97 2.05 11.58
CA ASN A 178 -13.94 0.61 11.87
C ASN A 178 -14.08 -0.27 10.62
N ARG A 179 -14.18 0.31 9.41
CA ARG A 179 -14.39 -0.42 8.16
C ARG A 179 -13.47 0.05 7.03
N THR A 180 -12.37 0.71 7.39
CA THR A 180 -11.37 1.18 6.43
C THR A 180 -10.03 0.56 6.76
N ILE A 181 -9.48 -0.24 5.85
CA ILE A 181 -8.10 -0.73 5.91
C ILE A 181 -7.26 0.14 4.98
N ILE A 182 -6.27 0.81 5.55
CA ILE A 182 -5.37 1.74 4.86
C ILE A 182 -4.11 0.99 4.47
N VAL A 183 -3.74 1.04 3.19
CA VAL A 183 -2.49 0.46 2.67
C VAL A 183 -1.63 1.57 2.07
N GLY A 184 -0.55 1.93 2.77
CA GLY A 184 0.36 2.98 2.34
C GLY A 184 1.71 2.45 1.86
N ALA A 185 2.48 3.33 1.22
CA ALA A 185 3.81 3.00 0.71
C ALA A 185 4.73 4.22 0.63
N ALA A 186 6.02 4.02 0.91
CA ALA A 186 7.05 5.04 0.73
C ALA A 186 7.39 5.28 -0.77
N SER A 187 6.86 4.45 -1.68
CA SER A 187 7.32 4.42 -3.07
C SER A 187 7.12 5.74 -3.82
N LYS A 188 5.94 6.38 -3.72
CA LYS A 188 5.62 7.54 -4.56
C LYS A 188 5.89 8.85 -3.84
N GLU A 189 5.31 9.05 -2.66
CA GLU A 189 5.44 10.31 -1.93
C GLU A 189 6.88 10.61 -1.47
N LEU A 190 7.62 9.57 -1.06
CA LEU A 190 8.99 9.72 -0.55
C LEU A 190 10.05 9.44 -1.63
N ARG A 191 9.63 9.13 -2.86
CA ARG A 191 10.54 8.75 -3.98
C ARG A 191 11.40 7.52 -3.66
N MET A 192 10.92 6.63 -2.79
CA MET A 192 11.65 5.43 -2.34
C MET A 192 11.13 4.15 -3.02
N ILE A 193 10.92 4.18 -4.35
CA ILE A 193 10.34 3.05 -5.11
C ILE A 193 11.14 1.76 -4.91
N GLY A 194 12.48 1.84 -4.92
CA GLY A 194 13.37 0.68 -4.76
C GLY A 194 13.41 0.06 -3.35
N TRP A 195 12.92 0.77 -2.33
CA TRP A 195 13.02 0.34 -0.93
C TRP A 195 11.95 -0.68 -0.54
N ARG A 196 10.87 -0.75 -1.32
CA ARG A 196 9.74 -1.67 -1.10
C ARG A 196 9.23 -1.60 0.35
N ALA A 197 9.11 -0.39 0.89
CA ALA A 197 8.54 -0.14 2.22
C ALA A 197 7.07 0.25 2.11
N GLY A 198 6.21 -0.48 2.81
CA GLY A 198 4.78 -0.20 2.92
C GLY A 198 4.24 -0.57 4.30
N TRP A 199 3.01 -0.17 4.55
CA TRP A 199 2.32 -0.44 5.80
C TRP A 199 0.85 -0.71 5.55
N ILE A 200 0.25 -1.49 6.45
CA ILE A 200 -1.20 -1.69 6.53
C ILE A 200 -1.62 -1.18 7.91
N VAL A 201 -2.54 -0.22 7.93
CA VAL A 201 -3.21 0.27 9.14
C VAL A 201 -4.68 -0.14 9.08
N ALA A 202 -5.15 -0.88 10.07
CA ALA A 202 -6.49 -1.48 10.08
C ALA A 202 -7.16 -1.36 11.45
N PRO A 203 -8.50 -1.46 11.51
CA PRO A 203 -9.22 -1.72 12.75
C PRO A 203 -8.66 -2.97 13.43
N LYS A 204 -8.56 -2.94 14.76
CA LYS A 204 -7.88 -3.98 15.55
C LYS A 204 -8.40 -5.40 15.31
N GLU A 205 -9.65 -5.53 14.90
CA GLU A 205 -10.30 -6.82 14.63
C GLU A 205 -9.73 -7.54 13.40
N TYR A 206 -9.16 -6.82 12.43
CA TYR A 206 -8.54 -7.41 11.23
C TYR A 206 -7.06 -7.78 11.43
N ILE A 207 -6.42 -7.28 12.51
CA ILE A 207 -4.98 -7.45 12.72
C ILE A 207 -4.57 -8.91 12.91
N PRO A 208 -5.30 -9.77 13.65
CA PRO A 208 -4.92 -11.18 13.76
C PRO A 208 -4.80 -11.90 12.41
N ASP A 209 -5.71 -11.65 11.47
CA ASP A 209 -5.71 -12.28 10.14
C ASP A 209 -4.60 -11.71 9.25
N LEU A 210 -4.37 -10.40 9.33
CA LEU A 210 -3.25 -9.74 8.65
C LEU A 210 -1.89 -10.25 9.15
N ILE A 211 -1.78 -10.54 10.46
CA ILE A 211 -0.59 -11.18 11.03
C ILE A 211 -0.44 -12.60 10.49
N ALA A 212 -1.52 -13.39 10.44
CA ALA A 212 -1.47 -14.75 9.91
C ALA A 212 -0.97 -14.79 8.45
N VAL A 213 -1.46 -13.88 7.60
CA VAL A 213 -0.98 -13.75 6.20
C VAL A 213 0.48 -13.33 6.15
N SER A 214 0.89 -12.37 6.99
CA SER A 214 2.29 -11.90 7.03
C SER A 214 3.25 -12.98 7.52
N LEU A 215 2.85 -13.80 8.49
CA LEU A 215 3.62 -14.96 8.93
C LEU A 215 3.74 -16.05 7.85
N ALA A 216 2.75 -16.16 6.95
CA ALA A 216 2.77 -17.15 5.88
C ALA A 216 3.75 -16.79 4.74
N ASN A 217 3.97 -15.49 4.49
CA ASN A 217 4.90 -15.04 3.44
C ASN A 217 6.26 -14.57 3.97
N VAL A 218 6.33 -14.09 5.21
CA VAL A 218 7.55 -13.59 5.88
C VAL A 218 8.27 -12.51 5.05
N VAL A 219 7.52 -11.70 4.29
CA VAL A 219 8.09 -10.64 3.44
C VAL A 219 7.83 -9.28 4.07
N VAL A 220 8.73 -8.87 4.97
CA VAL A 220 8.63 -7.58 5.66
C VAL A 220 9.98 -6.86 5.67
N PRO A 221 10.04 -5.58 5.26
CA PRO A 221 11.22 -4.77 5.45
C PRO A 221 11.41 -4.49 6.94
N VAL A 222 12.55 -4.93 7.44
CA VAL A 222 12.92 -4.93 8.85
C VAL A 222 14.08 -3.97 9.16
N GLY A 223 14.64 -3.28 8.17
CA GLY A 223 15.87 -2.50 8.32
C GLY A 223 15.89 -1.13 7.66
N ILE A 224 14.76 -0.64 7.17
CA ILE A 224 14.67 0.72 6.65
C ILE A 224 14.30 1.61 7.85
N ALA A 225 15.32 2.24 8.43
CA ALA A 225 15.17 3.24 9.49
C ALA A 225 14.71 4.57 8.91
#